data_AF-A0A7C1N7F9-F1
#
_entry.id   AF-A0A7C1N7F9-F1
#
_cell.length_a   1.000
_cell.length_b   1.000
_cell.length_c   1.000
_cell.angle_alpha   90.00
_cell.angle_beta   90.00
_cell.angle_gamma   90.00
#
_symmetry.space_group_name_H-M   'P 1'
#
loop_
_entity.id
_entity.type
_entity.pdbx_description
1 polymer ?
#
loop_
_entity_poly.entity_id
_entity_poly.type
_entity_poly.pdbx_seq_one_letter_code
_entity_poly.pdbx_strand_id
1 'polypeptide(L)'
;MNTILALDLATKTGYACNCTGLGSIISGVQTFDVKRGESPGMRFLRCRGWLNEMNDLVKPDIISYEQAHHRGGAATACGVGLVTVVLEFAALHKIEV
;
A
#
# COMPACT_ATOMS: atom_id res chain seq x y z
N MET A 1 17.95 -7.13 -10.75
CA MET A 1 17.55 -6.97 -9.33
C MET A 1 16.09 -6.61 -9.35
N ASN A 2 15.27 -7.23 -8.52
CA ASN A 2 13.84 -6.92 -8.46
C ASN A 2 13.63 -5.66 -7.62
N THR A 3 12.74 -4.78 -8.08
CA THR A 3 12.26 -3.63 -7.33
C THR A 3 11.15 -4.09 -6.39
N ILE A 4 11.35 -3.86 -5.10
CA ILE A 4 10.47 -4.25 -4.00
C ILE A 4 9.85 -2.99 -3.42
N LEU A 5 8.52 -2.93 -3.37
CA LEU A 5 7.78 -1.95 -2.59
C LEU A 5 7.31 -2.60 -1.28
N ALA A 6 7.95 -2.25 -0.17
CA ALA A 6 7.58 -2.71 1.16
C ALA A 6 6.55 -1.76 1.79
N LEU A 7 5.48 -2.31 2.37
CA LEU A 7 4.34 -1.58 2.91
C LEU A 7 4.02 -2.00 4.36
N ASP A 8 3.94 -1.02 5.26
CA ASP A 8 3.36 -1.16 6.60
C ASP A 8 1.97 -0.53 6.58
N LEU A 9 0.93 -1.37 6.47
CA LEU A 9 -0.43 -0.94 6.10
C LEU A 9 -1.27 -0.53 7.31
N ALA A 10 -1.53 0.78 7.40
CA ALA A 10 -2.48 1.39 8.33
C ALA A 10 -3.04 2.70 7.74
N THR A 11 -3.87 3.44 8.47
CA THR A 11 -4.29 4.77 7.98
C THR A 11 -3.12 5.74 7.84
N LYS A 12 -2.01 5.52 8.55
CA LYS A 12 -0.69 6.06 8.23
C LYS A 12 0.17 4.90 7.73
N THR A 13 0.24 4.74 6.42
CA THR A 13 0.97 3.64 5.78
C THR A 13 2.42 4.03 5.61
N GLY A 14 3.35 3.26 6.20
CA GLY A 14 4.77 3.38 5.92
C GLY A 14 5.12 2.70 4.59
N TYR A 15 6.09 3.24 3.86
CA TYR A 15 6.60 2.58 2.66
C TYR A 15 8.12 2.71 2.50
N ALA A 16 8.73 1.73 1.86
CA ALA A 16 10.10 1.79 1.38
C ALA A 16 10.24 1.07 0.03
N CYS A 17 11.11 1.56 -0.85
CA CYS A 17 11.39 0.94 -2.14
C CYS A 17 12.89 0.98 -2.47
N ASN A 18 13.45 -0.15 -2.89
CA ASN A 18 14.79 -0.21 -3.46
C ASN A 18 14.71 0.19 -4.94
N CYS A 19 14.88 1.48 -5.23
CA CYS A 19 14.90 1.97 -6.61
C CYS A 19 16.19 1.49 -7.31
N THR A 20 16.07 0.35 -7.99
CA THR A 20 17.17 -0.39 -8.62
C THR A 20 17.96 0.44 -9.65
N GLY A 21 17.37 1.52 -10.19
CA GLY A 21 18.03 2.45 -11.11
C GLY A 21 18.84 3.60 -10.48
N LEU A 22 18.67 3.90 -9.18
CA LEU A 22 19.31 5.06 -8.52
C LEU A 22 20.29 4.67 -7.41
N GLY A 23 20.36 3.38 -7.03
CA GLY A 23 21.21 2.92 -5.93
C GLY A 23 20.80 3.48 -4.56
N SER A 24 19.58 4.00 -4.44
CA SER A 24 19.04 4.61 -3.23
C SER A 24 17.71 3.98 -2.83
N ILE A 25 17.48 3.95 -1.51
CA ILE A 25 16.18 3.59 -0.94
C ILE A 25 15.36 4.87 -0.86
N ILE A 26 14.15 4.85 -1.41
CA ILE A 26 13.14 5.87 -1.12
C ILE A 26 12.21 5.34 -0.04
N SER A 27 11.78 6.20 0.87
CA SER A 27 10.83 5.83 1.94
C SER A 27 9.99 7.02 2.36
N GLY A 28 8.87 6.73 3.03
CA GLY A 28 7.99 7.76 3.53
C GLY A 28 6.74 7.21 4.21
N VAL A 29 5.78 8.11 4.44
CA VAL A 29 4.47 7.77 5.01
C VAL A 29 3.38 8.36 4.14
N GLN A 30 2.44 7.52 3.72
CA GLN A 30 1.22 7.92 3.05
C GLN A 30 0.03 7.88 4.01
N THR A 31 -0.78 8.94 4.06
CA THR A 31 -1.94 9.02 4.95
C THR A 31 -3.25 8.75 4.20
N PHE A 32 -4.07 7.86 4.75
CA PHE A 32 -5.37 7.44 4.24
C PHE A 32 -6.53 7.70 5.22
N ASP A 33 -6.38 8.60 6.18
CA ASP A 33 -7.46 8.98 7.11
C ASP A 33 -8.74 9.40 6.37
N VAL A 34 -9.90 9.02 6.91
CA VAL A 34 -11.22 9.44 6.40
C VAL A 34 -11.57 10.79 7.00
N LYS A 35 -11.96 11.74 6.16
CA LYS A 35 -12.33 13.09 6.60
C LYS A 35 -13.79 13.15 7.03
N ARG A 36 -14.14 14.18 7.81
CA ARG A 36 -15.53 14.40 8.25
C ARG A 36 -16.45 14.52 7.03
N GLY A 37 -17.49 13.68 6.98
CA GLY A 37 -18.45 13.63 5.88
C GLY A 37 -18.06 12.71 4.72
N GLU A 38 -16.88 12.10 4.74
CA GLU A 38 -16.50 11.08 3.75
C GLU A 38 -17.07 9.71 4.11
N SER A 39 -17.43 8.93 3.08
CA SER A 39 -17.66 7.49 3.24
C SER A 39 -16.36 6.82 3.71
N PRO A 40 -16.43 5.79 4.60
CA PRO A 40 -15.26 5.01 4.98
C PRO A 40 -14.45 4.47 3.79
N GLY A 41 -15.11 4.23 2.66
CA GLY A 41 -14.50 3.73 1.42
C GLY A 41 -13.51 4.69 0.76
N MET A 42 -13.54 5.99 1.08
CA MET A 42 -12.61 6.97 0.50
C MET A 42 -11.14 6.64 0.79
N ARG A 43 -10.84 5.95 1.90
CA ARG A 43 -9.47 5.48 2.20
C ARG A 43 -8.95 4.47 1.19
N PHE A 44 -9.82 3.58 0.72
CA PHE A 44 -9.45 2.53 -0.23
C PHE A 44 -9.27 3.09 -1.64
N LEU A 45 -10.11 4.05 -2.04
CA LEU A 45 -9.93 4.78 -3.29
C LEU A 45 -8.61 5.56 -3.29
N ARG A 46 -8.26 6.22 -2.18
CA ARG A 46 -6.97 6.91 -2.03
C ARG A 46 -5.79 5.95 -2.02
N CYS A 47 -5.92 4.79 -1.38
CA CYS A 47 -4.90 3.74 -1.42
C CYS A 47 -4.65 3.26 -2.86
N ARG A 48 -5.70 2.94 -3.62
CA ARG A 48 -5.57 2.57 -5.04
C ARG A 48 -4.95 3.68 -5.88
N GLY A 49 -5.38 4.93 -5.70
CA GLY A 49 -4.81 6.09 -6.40
C GLY A 49 -3.30 6.21 -6.16
N TRP A 50 -2.89 6.12 -4.90
CA TRP A 50 -1.48 6.17 -4.54
C TRP A 50 -0.67 4.98 -5.07
N LEU A 51 -1.24 3.77 -5.11
CA LEU A 51 -0.56 2.61 -5.73
C LEU A 51 -0.32 2.81 -7.23
N ASN A 52 -1.22 3.47 -7.96
CA ASN A 52 -0.98 3.84 -9.36
C ASN A 52 0.22 4.79 -9.48
N GLU A 53 0.28 5.84 -8.63
CA GLU A 53 1.40 6.77 -8.61
C GLU A 53 2.73 6.04 -8.32
N MET A 54 2.74 5.14 -7.34
CA MET A 54 3.92 4.33 -7.03
C MET A 54 4.30 3.40 -8.18
N ASN A 55 3.34 2.78 -8.86
CA ASN A 55 3.60 1.93 -10.02
C ASN A 55 4.24 2.71 -11.17
N ASP A 56 3.79 3.94 -11.43
CA ASP A 56 4.39 4.80 -12.45
C ASP A 56 5.81 5.23 -12.08
N LEU A 57 6.05 5.52 -10.79
CA LEU A 57 7.32 6.02 -10.29
C LEU A 57 8.39 4.94 -10.14
N VAL A 58 8.05 3.79 -9.55
CA VAL A 58 9.04 2.77 -9.17
C VAL A 58 8.91 1.45 -9.91
N LYS A 59 7.74 1.16 -10.50
CA LYS A 59 7.47 -0.09 -11.25
C LYS A 59 7.87 -1.33 -10.45
N PRO A 60 7.20 -1.62 -9.32
CA PRO A 60 7.61 -2.70 -8.44
C PRO A 60 7.39 -4.06 -9.12
N ASP A 61 8.38 -4.95 -9.00
CA ASP A 61 8.25 -6.35 -9.37
C ASP A 61 7.58 -7.15 -8.24
N ILE A 62 7.79 -6.70 -7.00
CA ILE A 62 7.27 -7.33 -5.76
C ILE A 62 6.67 -6.25 -4.86
N ILE A 63 5.50 -6.50 -4.28
CA ILE A 63 4.95 -5.73 -3.15
C ILE A 63 4.96 -6.61 -1.90
N SER A 64 5.73 -6.23 -0.88
CA SER A 64 5.75 -6.94 0.40
C SER A 64 4.96 -6.17 1.45
N TYR A 65 4.18 -6.87 2.29
CA TYR A 65 3.41 -6.24 3.36
C TYR A 65 3.28 -7.14 4.60
N GLU A 66 3.05 -6.53 5.76
CA GLU A 66 2.79 -7.28 7.00
C GLU A 66 1.36 -7.83 7.04
N GLN A 67 1.19 -9.11 7.40
CA GLN A 67 -0.13 -9.70 7.58
C GLN A 67 -0.84 -9.09 8.79
N ALA A 68 -2.06 -8.57 8.57
CA ALA A 68 -2.86 -8.02 9.66
C ALA A 68 -3.19 -9.09 10.72
N HIS A 69 -2.82 -8.83 11.97
CA HIS A 69 -3.25 -9.66 13.09
C HIS A 69 -4.77 -9.55 13.31
N HIS A 70 -5.47 -10.69 13.33
CA HIS A 70 -6.93 -10.78 13.45
C HIS A 70 -7.43 -10.60 14.89
N ARG A 71 -7.03 -9.51 15.56
CA ARG A 71 -7.45 -9.21 16.94
C ARG A 71 -8.85 -8.59 17.05
N GLY A 72 -9.48 -8.29 15.92
CA GLY A 72 -10.84 -7.75 15.85
C GLY A 72 -10.92 -6.23 15.99
N GLY A 73 -12.08 -5.65 15.64
CA GLY A 73 -12.36 -4.22 15.76
C GLY A 73 -12.06 -3.39 14.51
N ALA A 74 -12.30 -2.07 14.61
CA ALA A 74 -12.23 -1.14 13.48
C ALA A 74 -10.83 -1.01 12.87
N ALA A 75 -9.77 -1.15 13.68
CA ALA A 75 -8.39 -1.14 13.20
C ALA A 75 -8.10 -2.36 12.30
N THR A 76 -8.53 -3.57 12.72
CA THR A 76 -8.40 -4.79 11.91
C THR A 76 -9.18 -4.68 10.60
N ALA A 77 -10.43 -4.17 10.64
CA ALA A 77 -11.23 -3.98 9.42
C ALA A 77 -10.56 -3.03 8.42
N CYS A 78 -9.94 -1.94 8.90
CA CYS A 78 -9.19 -1.03 8.05
C CYS A 78 -7.94 -1.69 7.46
N GLY A 79 -7.12 -2.34 8.29
CA GLY A 79 -5.88 -2.98 7.85
C GLY A 79 -6.14 -4.07 6.80
N VAL A 80 -7.09 -4.97 7.08
CA VAL A 80 -7.50 -6.01 6.13
C VAL A 80 -8.06 -5.40 4.84
N GLY A 81 -8.86 -4.33 4.93
CA GLY A 81 -9.37 -3.64 3.75
C GLY A 81 -8.26 -3.03 2.88
N LEU A 82 -7.20 -2.47 3.49
CA LEU A 82 -6.04 -1.96 2.75
C LEU A 82 -5.25 -3.09 2.11
N VAL A 83 -5.05 -4.21 2.81
CA VAL A 83 -4.44 -5.43 2.25
C VAL A 83 -5.23 -5.92 1.02
N THR A 84 -6.56 -5.93 1.09
CA THR A 84 -7.40 -6.31 -0.06
C THR A 84 -7.15 -5.40 -1.28
N VAL A 85 -7.00 -4.09 -1.09
CA VAL A 85 -6.68 -3.16 -2.18
C VAL A 85 -5.30 -3.45 -2.76
N VAL A 86 -4.30 -3.72 -1.93
CA VAL A 86 -2.95 -4.09 -2.38
C VAL A 86 -2.97 -5.38 -3.19
N LEU A 87 -3.64 -6.43 -2.70
CA LEU A 87 -3.75 -7.71 -3.40
C LEU A 87 -4.49 -7.58 -4.73
N GLU A 88 -5.59 -6.83 -4.76
CA GLU A 88 -6.34 -6.55 -5.99
C GLU A 88 -5.49 -5.78 -7.01
N PHE A 89 -4.76 -4.76 -6.55
CA PHE A 89 -3.86 -3.98 -7.38
C PHE A 89 -2.72 -4.83 -7.96
N ALA A 90 -2.08 -5.65 -7.13
CA ALA A 90 -0.99 -6.52 -7.56
C ALA A 90 -1.47 -7.56 -8.59
N ALA A 91 -2.63 -8.17 -8.37
CA ALA A 91 -3.23 -9.10 -9.31
C ALA A 91 -3.52 -8.45 -10.67
N LEU A 92 -4.05 -7.22 -10.68
CA LEU A 92 -4.34 -6.47 -11.91
C LEU A 92 -3.06 -6.18 -12.72
N HIS A 93 -1.97 -5.83 -12.03
CA HIS A 93 -0.70 -5.42 -12.66
C HIS A 93 0.31 -6.56 -12.82
N LYS A 94 -0.03 -7.78 -12.40
CA LYS A 94 0.85 -8.97 -12.42
C LYS A 94 2.11 -8.77 -11.58
N ILE A 95 1.96 -8.15 -10.42
CA ILE A 95 3.03 -7.92 -9.43
C ILE A 95 3.00 -9.06 -8.41
N GLU A 96 4.17 -9.56 -8.02
CA GLU A 96 4.29 -10.58 -6.97
C GLU A 96 3.98 -9.98 -5.58
N VAL A 97 3.32 -10.74 -4.71
CA VAL A 97 2.93 -10.34 -3.34
C VAL A 97 3.25 -11.43 -2.31
#